data_AF-A0A1Q7YWM1-F1
#
_entry.id   AF-A0A1Q7YWM1-F1
#
_cell.length_a   1.000
_cell.length_b   1.000
_cell.length_c   1.000
_cell.angle_alpha   90.00
_cell.angle_beta   90.00
_cell.angle_gamma   90.00
#
_symmetry.space_group_name_H-M   'P 1'
#
loop_
_entity.id
_entity.type
_entity.pdbx_description
1 polymer ?
#
loop_
_entity_poly.entity_id
_entity_poly.type
_entity_poly.pdbx_seq_one_letter_code
_entity_poly.pdbx_strand_id
1 'polypeptide(L)'
;MVKLTLGLFGKKRPATHSGPSPEPAVLSRLQEITGNDNEMYQSMSRLLFLDPQKITTSLEETVSQATNFESTGNKLRAEVWYRIAGGIALYRGDAEGVRKFFEKAASISGNAKPEYKTAAGRAQEAVLVAGKYYENL
;
A
#
# COMPACT_ATOMS: atom_id res chain seq x y z
N MET A 1 -22.92 -28.54 -63.55
CA MET A 1 -23.53 -27.92 -62.34
C MET A 1 -23.20 -26.44 -62.35
N VAL A 2 -24.21 -25.62 -62.08
CA VAL A 2 -24.32 -24.20 -62.48
C VAL A 2 -23.56 -23.25 -61.55
N LYS A 3 -22.90 -22.24 -62.15
CA LYS A 3 -22.33 -21.04 -61.52
C LYS A 3 -23.45 -20.19 -60.92
N LEU A 4 -23.31 -19.70 -59.68
CA LEU A 4 -24.13 -18.61 -59.17
C LEU A 4 -23.25 -17.48 -58.61
N THR A 5 -23.41 -16.30 -59.19
CA THR A 5 -22.94 -15.01 -58.70
C THR A 5 -24.14 -14.08 -58.66
N LEU A 6 -24.40 -13.44 -57.50
CA LEU A 6 -24.89 -12.04 -57.30
C LEU A 6 -25.38 -11.93 -55.83
N GLY A 7 -24.74 -11.14 -54.97
CA GLY A 7 -25.01 -9.70 -54.75
C GLY A 7 -25.75 -9.56 -53.41
N LEU A 8 -25.76 -8.49 -52.61
CA LEU A 8 -25.18 -7.14 -52.56
C LEU A 8 -25.35 -6.66 -51.10
N PHE A 9 -24.46 -5.78 -50.63
CA PHE A 9 -24.65 -4.73 -49.61
C PHE A 9 -25.17 -5.07 -48.19
N GLY A 10 -24.25 -5.01 -47.23
CA GLY A 10 -24.51 -4.78 -45.81
C GLY A 10 -23.43 -3.87 -45.19
N LYS A 11 -23.75 -2.57 -45.14
CA LYS A 11 -22.93 -1.43 -44.70
C LYS A 11 -22.34 -1.62 -43.28
N LYS A 12 -21.01 -1.54 -43.10
CA LYS A 12 -20.39 -1.29 -41.78
C LYS A 12 -20.74 0.13 -41.34
N ARG A 13 -21.41 0.27 -40.19
CA ARG A 13 -21.50 1.56 -39.48
C ARG A 13 -20.32 1.64 -38.51
N PRO A 14 -19.52 2.71 -38.50
CA PRO A 14 -18.66 2.99 -37.35
C PRO A 14 -19.60 3.37 -36.21
N ALA A 15 -19.63 2.56 -35.15
CA ALA A 15 -20.16 3.04 -33.88
C ALA A 15 -19.13 3.99 -33.29
N THR A 16 -19.16 5.25 -33.73
CA THR A 16 -18.72 6.36 -32.88
C THR A 16 -19.70 6.44 -31.71
N HIS A 17 -19.48 5.59 -30.72
CA HIS A 17 -19.94 5.91 -29.38
C HIS A 17 -18.96 6.96 -28.85
N SER A 18 -19.27 8.22 -29.11
CA SER A 18 -18.98 9.28 -28.15
C SER A 18 -19.78 8.93 -26.89
N GLY A 19 -19.23 8.00 -26.10
CA GLY A 19 -19.72 7.67 -24.78
C GLY A 19 -19.61 8.89 -23.87
N PRO A 20 -20.35 8.91 -22.75
CA PRO A 20 -20.23 9.97 -21.78
C PRO A 20 -18.74 10.15 -21.42
N SER A 21 -18.30 11.41 -21.35
CA SER A 21 -17.00 11.77 -20.78
C SER A 21 -16.81 10.95 -19.50
N PRO A 22 -15.65 10.29 -19.29
CA PRO A 22 -15.47 9.51 -18.08
C PRO A 22 -15.72 10.43 -16.89
N GLU A 23 -16.74 10.10 -16.09
CA GLU A 23 -16.89 10.72 -14.79
C GLU A 23 -15.58 10.54 -14.04
N PRO A 24 -15.05 11.58 -13.37
CA PRO A 24 -13.79 11.47 -12.66
C PRO A 24 -13.91 10.33 -11.65
N ALA A 25 -12.99 9.37 -11.71
CA ALA A 25 -12.96 8.27 -10.77
C ALA A 25 -12.89 8.83 -9.34
N VAL A 26 -13.81 8.40 -8.47
CA VAL A 26 -13.75 8.75 -7.04
C VAL A 26 -12.54 8.03 -6.46
N LEU A 27 -11.47 8.78 -6.21
CA LEU A 27 -10.25 8.27 -5.60
C LEU A 27 -10.46 8.09 -4.10
N SER A 28 -9.86 7.04 -3.53
CA SER A 28 -9.70 6.97 -2.08
C SER A 28 -8.77 8.10 -1.61
N ARG A 29 -8.92 8.52 -0.35
CA ARG A 29 -8.05 9.54 0.26
C ARG A 29 -6.56 9.21 0.10
N LEU A 30 -6.19 7.94 0.25
CA LEU A 30 -4.80 7.53 0.08
C LEU A 30 -4.33 7.71 -1.38
N GLN A 31 -5.17 7.39 -2.37
CA GLN A 31 -4.86 7.61 -3.79
C GLN A 31 -4.71 9.10 -4.12
N GLU A 32 -5.53 9.97 -3.53
CA GLU A 32 -5.37 11.42 -3.67
C GLU A 32 -4.01 11.89 -3.15
N ILE A 33 -3.59 11.39 -1.97
CA ILE A 33 -2.33 11.78 -1.33
C ILE A 33 -1.12 11.32 -2.15
N THR A 34 -1.16 10.09 -2.68
CA THR A 34 -0.02 9.51 -3.41
C THR A 34 0.01 9.89 -4.89
N GLY A 35 -1.11 10.34 -5.46
CA GLY A 35 -1.21 10.69 -6.87
C GLY A 35 -0.75 9.54 -7.78
N ASN A 36 0.26 9.80 -8.62
CA ASN A 36 0.81 8.81 -9.56
C ASN A 36 1.87 7.88 -8.94
N ASP A 37 2.18 8.04 -7.65
CA ASP A 37 3.14 7.18 -6.95
C ASP A 37 2.50 5.86 -6.54
N ASN A 38 2.39 4.96 -7.52
CA ASN A 38 1.80 3.64 -7.34
C ASN A 38 2.57 2.80 -6.32
N GLU A 39 3.89 2.96 -6.21
CA GLU A 39 4.70 2.19 -5.28
C GLU A 39 4.40 2.59 -3.83
N MET A 40 4.38 3.91 -3.55
CA MET A 40 4.01 4.42 -2.24
C MET A 40 2.56 4.09 -1.89
N TYR A 41 1.63 4.18 -2.85
CA TYR A 41 0.25 3.76 -2.67
C TYR A 41 0.14 2.30 -2.23
N GLN A 42 0.79 1.38 -2.96
CA GLN A 42 0.75 -0.05 -2.65
C GLN A 42 1.41 -0.36 -1.30
N SER A 43 2.51 0.32 -0.96
CA SER A 43 3.17 0.19 0.33
C SER A 43 2.25 0.67 1.47
N MET A 44 1.78 1.91 1.39
CA MET A 44 1.00 2.53 2.47
C MET A 44 -0.37 1.89 2.66
N SER A 45 -1.02 1.40 1.59
CA SER A 45 -2.30 0.68 1.70
C SER A 45 -2.22 -0.61 2.53
N ARG A 46 -1.00 -1.17 2.69
CA ARG A 46 -0.74 -2.38 3.50
C ARG A 46 -0.23 -2.08 4.90
N LEU A 47 0.36 -0.90 5.12
CA LEU A 47 1.13 -0.58 6.32
C LEU A 47 0.44 0.43 7.24
N LEU A 48 -0.44 1.28 6.70
CA LEU A 48 -1.21 2.22 7.52
C LEU A 48 -2.25 1.47 8.35
N PHE A 49 -2.35 1.83 9.62
CA PHE A 49 -3.52 1.48 10.41
C PHE A 49 -4.72 2.26 9.92
N LEU A 50 -5.90 1.62 9.92
CA LEU A 50 -7.15 2.30 9.61
C LEU A 50 -7.54 3.31 10.70
N ASP A 51 -7.26 2.96 11.96
CA ASP A 51 -7.53 3.78 13.14
C ASP A 51 -6.38 3.58 14.14
N PRO A 52 -5.34 4.43 14.11
CA PRO A 52 -4.19 4.29 14.98
C PRO A 52 -4.51 4.56 16.46
N GLN A 53 -5.61 5.26 16.79
CA GLN A 53 -6.02 5.52 18.17
C GLN A 53 -6.55 4.27 18.88
N LYS A 54 -6.98 3.25 18.12
CA LYS A 54 -7.38 1.94 18.66
C LYS A 54 -6.23 0.99 18.95
N ILE A 55 -4.99 1.38 18.63
CA ILE A 55 -3.80 0.58 18.96
C ILE A 55 -3.47 0.81 20.43
N THR A 56 -3.82 -0.16 21.28
CA THR A 56 -3.64 -0.07 22.74
C THR A 56 -2.25 -0.43 23.21
N THR A 57 -1.48 -1.16 22.40
CA THR A 57 -0.12 -1.58 22.72
C THR A 57 0.87 -0.43 22.49
N SER A 58 1.75 -0.19 23.46
CA SER A 58 2.79 0.83 23.33
C SER A 58 3.86 0.42 22.32
N LEU A 59 4.61 1.40 21.78
CA LEU A 59 5.76 1.11 20.92
C LEU A 59 6.81 0.26 21.65
N GLU A 60 7.07 0.56 22.93
CA GLU A 60 8.04 -0.18 23.76
C GLU A 60 7.64 -1.65 23.90
N GLU A 61 6.38 -1.91 24.26
CA GLU A 61 5.86 -3.26 24.38
C GLU A 61 5.92 -4.01 23.03
N THR A 62 5.57 -3.32 21.94
CA THR A 62 5.63 -3.86 20.58
C THR A 62 7.04 -4.29 20.21
N VAL A 63 8.04 -3.45 20.50
CA VAL A 63 9.47 -3.76 20.24
C VAL A 63 9.95 -4.91 21.14
N SER A 64 9.57 -4.90 22.42
CA SER A 64 9.89 -5.99 23.35
C SER A 64 9.38 -7.34 22.84
N GLN A 65 8.12 -7.40 22.39
CA GLN A 65 7.56 -8.61 21.78
C GLN A 65 8.29 -9.02 20.50
N ALA A 66 8.57 -8.07 19.59
CA ALA A 66 9.30 -8.35 18.36
C ALA A 66 10.66 -9.00 18.63
N THR A 67 11.44 -8.41 19.53
CA THR A 67 12.78 -8.90 19.89
C THR A 67 12.73 -10.27 20.58
N ASN A 68 11.77 -10.51 21.47
CA ASN A 68 11.59 -11.81 22.12
C ASN A 68 11.25 -12.93 21.11
N PHE A 69 10.36 -12.66 20.15
CA PHE A 69 10.07 -13.64 19.10
C PHE A 69 11.26 -13.85 18.16
N GLU A 70 12.03 -12.80 17.87
CA GLU A 70 13.25 -12.92 17.07
C GLU A 70 14.29 -13.79 17.77
N SER A 71 14.55 -13.56 19.07
CA SER A 71 15.53 -14.31 19.86
C SER A 71 15.14 -15.78 20.09
N THR A 72 13.83 -16.06 20.12
CA THR A 72 13.31 -17.44 20.28
C THR A 72 13.12 -18.16 18.94
N GLY A 73 13.49 -17.53 17.82
CA GLY A 73 13.44 -18.13 16.49
C GLY A 73 12.05 -18.11 15.82
N ASN A 74 11.05 -17.49 16.45
CA ASN A 74 9.71 -17.33 15.87
C ASN A 74 9.68 -16.14 14.88
N LYS A 75 10.27 -16.36 13.71
CA LYS A 75 10.42 -15.35 12.66
C LYS A 75 9.11 -14.71 12.23
N LEU A 76 8.04 -15.50 12.07
CA LEU A 76 6.73 -14.99 11.65
C LEU A 76 6.17 -13.97 12.66
N ARG A 77 6.19 -14.31 13.95
CA ARG A 77 5.70 -13.36 14.97
C ARG A 77 6.61 -12.15 15.09
N ALA A 78 7.93 -12.33 15.02
CA ALA A 78 8.87 -11.22 15.04
C ALA A 78 8.59 -10.21 13.90
N GLU A 79 8.40 -10.71 12.68
CA GLU A 79 8.06 -9.89 11.51
C GLU A 79 6.76 -9.11 11.70
N VAL A 80 5.71 -9.76 12.18
CA VAL A 80 4.42 -9.10 12.45
C VAL A 80 4.57 -8.00 13.49
N TRP A 81 5.29 -8.24 14.59
CA TRP A 81 5.50 -7.25 15.63
C TRP A 81 6.37 -6.08 15.16
N TYR A 82 7.40 -6.33 14.34
CA TYR A 82 8.15 -5.25 13.71
C TYR A 82 7.30 -4.44 12.72
N ARG A 83 6.39 -5.06 11.96
CA ARG A 83 5.42 -4.33 11.14
C ARG A 83 4.55 -3.41 11.99
N ILE A 84 4.04 -3.90 13.14
CA ILE A 84 3.21 -3.09 14.05
C ILE A 84 4.03 -1.90 14.58
N ALA A 85 5.29 -2.11 14.96
CA ALA A 85 6.18 -1.03 15.41
C ALA A 85 6.39 0.03 14.33
N GLY A 86 6.59 -0.40 13.07
CA GLY A 86 6.68 0.51 11.92
C GLY A 86 5.39 1.28 11.67
N GLY A 87 4.22 0.64 11.80
CA GLY A 87 2.92 1.32 11.72
C GLY A 87 2.71 2.37 12.82
N ILE A 88 3.14 2.09 14.05
CA ILE A 88 3.11 3.06 15.15
C ILE A 88 4.05 4.24 14.85
N ALA A 89 5.24 3.96 14.32
CA ALA A 89 6.19 5.01 13.92
C ALA A 89 5.64 5.90 12.80
N LEU A 90 4.95 5.32 11.80
CA LEU A 90 4.24 6.08 10.75
C LEU A 90 3.25 7.08 11.36
N TYR A 91 2.41 6.62 12.29
CA TYR A 91 1.42 7.47 12.96
C TYR A 91 2.07 8.60 13.78
N ARG A 92 3.21 8.32 14.42
CA ARG A 92 3.95 9.31 15.22
C ARG A 92 4.78 10.29 14.39
N GLY A 93 4.86 10.11 13.07
CA GLY A 93 5.74 10.89 12.21
C GLY A 93 7.23 10.60 12.43
N ASP A 94 7.56 9.44 12.97
CA ASP A 94 8.94 9.04 13.32
C ASP A 94 9.62 8.32 12.15
N ALA A 95 10.26 9.07 11.26
CA ALA A 95 10.92 8.51 10.08
C ALA A 95 12.10 7.57 10.43
N GLU A 96 12.79 7.78 11.55
CA GLU A 96 13.87 6.89 11.98
C GLU A 96 13.30 5.54 12.43
N GLY A 97 12.24 5.57 13.24
CA GLY A 97 11.49 4.38 13.63
C GLY A 97 10.92 3.62 12.43
N VAL A 98 10.31 4.32 11.47
CA VAL A 98 9.78 3.73 10.22
C VAL A 98 10.87 2.96 9.50
N ARG A 99 12.03 3.58 9.28
CA ARG A 99 13.17 2.93 8.63
C ARG A 99 13.61 1.69 9.41
N LYS A 100 13.90 1.85 10.70
CA LYS A 100 14.41 0.79 11.57
C LYS A 100 13.49 -0.43 11.60
N PHE A 101 12.20 -0.21 11.84
CA PHE A 101 11.26 -1.32 12.07
C PHE A 101 10.86 -2.02 10.77
N PHE A 102 10.68 -1.29 9.67
CA PHE A 102 10.40 -1.93 8.39
C PHE A 102 11.64 -2.58 7.76
N GLU A 103 12.86 -2.07 8.00
CA GLU A 103 14.09 -2.82 7.65
C GLU A 103 14.17 -4.14 8.40
N LYS A 104 13.87 -4.14 9.71
CA LYS A 104 13.80 -5.37 10.51
C LYS A 104 12.74 -6.33 9.96
N ALA A 105 11.52 -5.87 9.69
CA ALA A 105 10.48 -6.71 9.10
C ALA A 105 10.91 -7.26 7.72
N ALA A 106 11.48 -6.43 6.85
CA ALA A 106 11.98 -6.82 5.53
C ALA A 106 13.11 -7.86 5.60
N SER A 107 14.00 -7.75 6.59
CA SER A 107 15.10 -8.71 6.79
C SER A 107 14.59 -10.13 7.09
N ILE A 108 13.40 -10.23 7.69
CA ILE A 108 12.77 -11.51 8.04
C ILE A 108 11.90 -12.04 6.89
N SER A 109 11.08 -11.17 6.27
CA SER A 109 10.17 -11.57 5.18
C SER A 109 10.84 -11.73 3.82
N GLY A 110 12.06 -11.22 3.66
CA GLY A 110 12.75 -11.16 2.37
C GLY A 110 11.94 -10.38 1.33
N ASN A 111 11.79 -10.94 0.14
CA ASN A 111 11.06 -10.31 -0.97
C ASN A 111 9.54 -10.58 -0.97
N ALA A 112 9.01 -11.34 0.00
CA ALA A 112 7.59 -11.68 0.03
C ALA A 112 6.68 -10.46 0.33
N LYS A 113 7.25 -9.40 0.93
CA LYS A 113 6.55 -8.18 1.36
C LYS A 113 7.35 -6.95 0.94
N PRO A 114 7.31 -6.56 -0.35
CA PRO A 114 8.06 -5.42 -0.85
C PRO A 114 7.65 -4.10 -0.19
N GLU A 115 6.43 -4.01 0.35
CA GLU A 115 5.92 -2.81 1.01
C GLU A 115 6.84 -2.29 2.12
N TYR A 116 7.52 -3.18 2.86
CA TYR A 116 8.45 -2.81 3.91
C TYR A 116 9.69 -2.08 3.37
N LYS A 117 10.25 -2.57 2.25
CA LYS A 117 11.45 -1.97 1.64
C LYS A 117 11.14 -0.59 1.09
N THR A 118 9.98 -0.42 0.43
CA THR A 118 9.52 0.88 -0.04
C THR A 118 9.36 1.87 1.12
N ALA A 119 8.65 1.48 2.18
CA ALA A 119 8.43 2.35 3.34
C ALA A 119 9.74 2.70 4.06
N ALA A 120 10.64 1.74 4.25
CA ALA A 120 11.94 1.98 4.88
C ALA A 120 12.86 2.87 4.03
N GLY A 121 12.99 2.56 2.74
CA GLY A 121 13.86 3.31 1.82
C GLY A 121 13.39 4.75 1.59
N ARG A 122 12.08 4.99 1.76
CA ARG A 122 11.43 6.29 1.56
C ARG A 122 10.75 6.79 2.85
N ALA A 123 11.36 6.53 4.00
CA ALA A 123 10.72 6.75 5.31
C ALA A 123 10.21 8.18 5.53
N GLN A 124 10.94 9.21 5.09
CA GLN A 124 10.51 10.60 5.21
C GLN A 124 9.24 10.88 4.38
N GLU A 125 9.13 10.30 3.20
CA GLU A 125 7.95 10.44 2.35
C GLU A 125 6.77 9.65 2.94
N ALA A 126 7.05 8.45 3.45
CA ALA A 126 6.05 7.60 4.09
C ALA A 126 5.40 8.27 5.32
N VAL A 127 6.17 8.95 6.17
CA VAL A 127 5.60 9.71 7.30
C VAL A 127 4.77 10.91 6.85
N LEU A 128 5.13 11.58 5.75
CA LEU A 128 4.33 12.68 5.19
C LEU A 128 2.99 12.17 4.63
N VAL A 129 3.00 11.02 3.96
CA VAL A 129 1.78 10.37 3.48
C VAL A 129 0.90 9.93 4.65
N ALA A 130 1.49 9.29 5.66
CA ALA A 130 0.77 8.89 6.87
C ALA A 130 0.14 10.09 7.59
N GLY A 131 0.90 11.18 7.78
CA GLY A 131 0.39 12.40 8.41
C GLY A 131 -0.83 12.98 7.70
N LYS A 132 -0.80 13.08 6.36
CA LYS A 132 -1.96 13.53 5.56
C LYS A 132 -3.14 12.56 5.59
N TYR A 133 -2.86 11.27 5.69
CA TYR A 133 -3.89 10.24 5.78
C TYR A 133 -4.62 10.31 7.14
N TYR A 134 -3.91 10.69 8.21
CA TYR A 134 -4.43 10.80 9.57
C TYR A 134 -4.89 12.20 10.00
N GLU A 135 -4.81 13.21 9.12
CA GLU A 135 -5.04 14.64 9.43
C GLU A 135 -6.42 14.96 10.04
N ASN A 136 -7.39 14.04 9.97
CA ASN A 136 -8.75 14.21 10.51
C ASN A 136 -9.19 13.08 11.47
N LEU A 137 -8.25 12.36 12.08
CA LEU A 137 -8.52 11.34 13.11
C LEU A 137 -8.37 11.89 14.53
#